data_AF-A0A853C8G4-F1
#
_entry.id   AF-A0A853C8G4-F1
#
_cell.length_a   1.000
_cell.length_b   1.000
_cell.length_c   1.000
_cell.angle_alpha   90.00
_cell.angle_beta   90.00
_cell.angle_gamma   90.00
#
_symmetry.space_group_name_H-M   'P 1'
#
loop_
_entity.id
_entity.type
_entity.pdbx_description
1 polymer ?
#
loop_
_entity_poly.entity_id
_entity_poly.type
_entity_poly.pdbx_seq_one_letter_code
_entity_poly.pdbx_strand_id
1 'polypeptide(L)'
;MRALLPFLLVGSLAGAGCAADDRPDAIESRPSTETPTVSPTPTPPGGLTATPPPRSSKERVRHLGIDASHHQGTIGWEAVANDGISFAYLKATEGATFTDPMFATNARQAADLGIEVAGYHYFSLCTPGADQAQHFVSVIEDAPSGWLPPAVDVELLGSCSTPPPREALLAEIKTFLEVVERHTGQRPVVYLFPDFEEEYGAAAELSGYRQWVRDLDGRPERDWWVWQQTDSGSVDGVDGPVDVNILFRREVVAR
;
A
#
# COMPACT_ATOMS: atom_id res chain seq x y z
N MET A 1 -2.85 48.27 -3.73
CA MET A 1 -1.89 49.18 -4.41
C MET A 1 -1.03 48.29 -5.32
N ARG A 2 -0.99 48.56 -6.64
CA ARG A 2 -0.05 48.08 -7.73
C ARG A 2 0.64 46.68 -7.63
N ALA A 3 0.89 45.92 -8.70
CA ALA A 3 0.46 45.91 -10.11
C ALA A 3 1.05 44.69 -10.89
N LEU A 4 0.32 44.17 -11.88
CA LEU A 4 0.75 43.66 -13.22
C LEU A 4 1.99 42.71 -13.41
N LEU A 5 1.73 41.43 -13.77
CA LEU A 5 1.77 40.81 -15.15
C LEU A 5 2.98 41.08 -16.13
N PRO A 6 3.18 40.32 -17.25
CA PRO A 6 3.91 39.03 -17.40
C PRO A 6 5.00 39.04 -18.53
N PHE A 7 5.63 37.88 -18.84
CA PHE A 7 6.35 37.57 -20.10
C PHE A 7 6.20 36.06 -20.42
N LEU A 8 5.77 35.52 -21.58
CA LEU A 8 6.07 35.67 -23.03
C LEU A 8 7.06 34.63 -23.64
N LEU A 9 6.52 33.44 -23.92
CA LEU A 9 6.53 32.66 -25.18
C LEU A 9 7.72 32.75 -26.20
N VAL A 10 8.40 31.61 -26.42
CA VAL A 10 9.03 31.07 -27.68
C VAL A 10 9.14 29.54 -27.48
N GLY A 11 9.08 28.60 -28.44
CA GLY A 11 8.77 28.58 -29.89
C GLY A 11 9.00 27.17 -30.49
N SER A 12 8.50 26.87 -31.70
CA SER A 12 8.49 25.51 -32.31
C SER A 12 9.74 25.14 -33.13
N LEU A 13 9.93 23.84 -33.42
CA LEU A 13 10.28 23.34 -34.76
C LEU A 13 10.00 21.82 -34.92
N ALA A 14 9.85 21.36 -36.17
CA ALA A 14 9.32 20.04 -36.53
C ALA A 14 10.19 19.30 -37.56
N GLY A 15 9.96 17.99 -37.72
CA GLY A 15 10.45 17.13 -38.80
C GLY A 15 10.01 15.68 -38.52
N ALA A 16 9.04 15.07 -39.21
CA ALA A 16 8.90 14.79 -40.65
C ALA A 16 9.86 13.68 -41.13
N GLY A 17 9.30 12.51 -41.47
CA GLY A 17 10.04 11.33 -41.91
C GLY A 17 9.09 10.21 -42.33
N CYS A 18 8.61 10.26 -43.58
CA CYS A 18 7.71 9.28 -44.17
C CYS A 18 8.45 8.04 -44.68
N ALA A 19 7.82 6.87 -44.62
CA ALA A 19 7.84 5.87 -45.71
C ALA A 19 6.76 4.80 -45.48
N ALA A 20 5.78 4.74 -46.37
CA ALA A 20 5.12 3.49 -46.76
C ALA A 20 5.74 3.07 -48.10
N ASP A 21 5.78 1.77 -48.43
CA ASP A 21 4.84 1.18 -49.41
C ASP A 21 5.00 -0.35 -49.53
N ASP A 22 4.30 -0.95 -50.50
CA ASP A 22 4.48 -2.27 -51.13
C ASP A 22 3.85 -3.52 -50.46
N ARG A 23 2.56 -3.68 -50.79
CA ARG A 23 1.96 -4.94 -51.30
C ARG A 23 2.05 -4.93 -52.86
N PRO A 24 1.75 -5.99 -53.66
CA PRO A 24 0.94 -7.19 -53.35
C PRO A 24 1.43 -8.51 -54.04
N ASP A 25 0.50 -9.48 -54.16
CA ASP A 25 0.46 -10.61 -55.13
C ASP A 25 1.40 -11.83 -54.91
N ALA A 26 1.02 -13.09 -55.20
CA ALA A 26 -0.31 -13.67 -55.45
C ALA A 26 -0.32 -15.21 -55.24
N ILE A 27 -1.52 -15.74 -54.99
CA ILE A 27 -2.11 -17.06 -55.37
C ILE A 27 -1.15 -18.14 -55.94
N GLU A 28 -1.11 -19.35 -55.34
CA GLU A 28 -1.51 -20.59 -56.04
C GLU A 28 -1.71 -21.87 -55.18
N SER A 29 -2.36 -22.81 -55.86
CA SER A 29 -3.07 -24.05 -55.51
C SER A 29 -2.31 -25.19 -54.80
N ARG A 30 -3.07 -26.06 -54.11
CA ARG A 30 -2.67 -27.43 -53.70
C ARG A 30 -2.44 -28.34 -54.93
N PRO A 31 -1.80 -29.51 -54.74
CA PRO A 31 -2.64 -30.72 -54.63
C PRO A 31 -2.24 -31.68 -53.50
N SER A 32 -3.21 -32.50 -53.05
CA SER A 32 -3.00 -33.65 -52.18
C SER A 32 -2.82 -34.92 -53.01
N THR A 33 -1.88 -35.79 -52.65
CA THR A 33 -1.86 -37.21 -53.08
C THR A 33 -1.33 -38.09 -51.96
N GLU A 34 -1.82 -39.33 -51.88
CA GLU A 34 -1.80 -40.19 -50.69
C GLU A 34 -0.54 -41.05 -50.54
N THR A 35 -0.39 -41.58 -49.32
CA THR A 35 0.64 -42.50 -48.81
C THR A 35 0.69 -43.85 -49.52
N PRO A 36 1.79 -44.61 -49.36
CA PRO A 36 1.64 -46.02 -49.03
C PRO A 36 2.29 -46.41 -47.68
N THR A 37 1.48 -47.14 -46.92
CA THR A 37 1.67 -47.71 -45.59
C THR A 37 2.95 -48.53 -45.40
N VAL A 38 3.61 -48.33 -44.24
CA VAL A 38 4.35 -49.39 -43.52
C VAL A 38 3.90 -49.37 -42.06
N SER A 39 3.51 -50.53 -41.51
CA SER A 39 3.07 -50.71 -40.12
C SER A 39 3.95 -51.79 -39.43
N PRO A 40 3.86 -52.02 -38.11
CA PRO A 40 4.75 -51.31 -37.18
C PRO A 40 5.59 -52.26 -36.30
N THR A 41 6.66 -51.74 -35.69
CA THR A 41 7.33 -52.40 -34.56
C THR A 41 6.67 -51.97 -33.24
N PRO A 42 6.33 -52.88 -32.31
CA PRO A 42 5.64 -52.51 -31.08
C PRO A 42 6.58 -51.83 -30.07
N THR A 43 6.19 -50.62 -29.65
CA THR A 43 6.81 -49.90 -28.51
C THR A 43 5.99 -50.18 -27.23
N PRO A 44 6.60 -50.34 -26.05
CA PRO A 44 5.87 -50.62 -24.81
C PRO A 44 4.97 -49.45 -24.38
N PRO A 45 3.83 -49.70 -23.71
CA PRO A 45 3.01 -48.65 -23.11
C PRO A 45 3.60 -48.17 -21.78
N GLY A 46 3.36 -46.91 -21.43
CA GLY A 46 3.48 -46.44 -20.03
C GLY A 46 4.74 -45.65 -19.68
N GLY A 47 4.96 -44.52 -20.36
CA GLY A 47 5.73 -43.41 -19.81
C GLY A 47 4.79 -42.24 -19.54
N LEU A 48 4.25 -42.13 -18.33
CA LEU A 48 3.46 -40.96 -17.94
C LEU A 48 4.37 -39.73 -18.03
N THR A 49 4.11 -38.83 -18.99
CA THR A 49 4.68 -37.49 -18.98
C THR A 49 4.10 -36.75 -17.78
N ALA A 50 4.80 -36.84 -16.65
CA ALA A 50 4.53 -36.02 -15.49
C ALA A 50 4.72 -34.56 -15.91
N THR A 51 3.61 -33.85 -16.14
CA THR A 51 3.61 -32.39 -16.26
C THR A 51 4.36 -31.86 -15.04
N PRO A 52 5.44 -31.08 -15.21
CA PRO A 52 6.12 -30.51 -14.05
C PRO A 52 5.08 -29.69 -13.27
N PRO A 53 5.00 -29.83 -11.93
CA PRO A 53 4.02 -29.10 -11.15
C PRO A 53 4.16 -27.60 -11.46
N PRO A 54 3.05 -26.84 -11.56
CA PRO A 54 3.11 -25.41 -11.86
C PRO A 54 4.03 -24.74 -10.85
N ARG A 55 5.17 -24.24 -11.33
CA ARG A 55 6.13 -23.51 -10.49
C ARG A 55 5.49 -22.18 -10.13
N SER A 56 4.90 -22.12 -8.93
CA SER A 56 4.44 -20.88 -8.31
C SER A 56 5.64 -20.00 -8.00
N SER A 57 6.04 -19.20 -8.99
CA SER A 57 6.94 -18.06 -8.77
C SER A 57 6.23 -17.10 -7.81
N LYS A 58 6.72 -16.99 -6.57
CA LYS A 58 6.25 -16.02 -5.58
C LYS A 58 6.68 -14.62 -6.01
N GLU A 59 5.96 -14.07 -6.97
CA GLU A 59 6.14 -12.71 -7.47
C GLU A 59 5.77 -11.71 -6.36
N ARG A 60 6.49 -10.60 -6.29
CA ARG A 60 6.15 -9.49 -5.39
C ARG A 60 5.28 -8.51 -6.16
N VAL A 61 3.98 -8.59 -5.95
CA VAL A 61 3.01 -7.65 -6.51
C VAL A 61 3.18 -6.30 -5.82
N ARG A 62 3.19 -5.22 -6.60
CA ARG A 62 3.19 -3.84 -6.09
C ARG A 62 1.74 -3.43 -5.89
N HIS A 63 1.41 -3.01 -4.68
CA HIS A 63 0.16 -2.37 -4.34
C HIS A 63 0.40 -0.87 -4.19
N LEU A 64 -0.51 -0.07 -4.76
CA LEU A 64 -0.64 1.36 -4.47
C LEU A 64 -1.74 1.52 -3.42
N GLY A 65 -1.55 2.44 -2.49
CA GLY A 65 -2.51 2.73 -1.44
C GLY A 65 -2.48 4.19 -1.03
N ILE A 66 -3.43 4.58 -0.19
CA ILE A 66 -3.43 5.89 0.49
C ILE A 66 -3.43 5.71 2.00
N ASP A 67 -3.12 6.78 2.71
CA ASP A 67 -3.59 6.93 4.09
C ASP A 67 -4.38 8.23 4.27
N ALA A 68 -5.39 8.19 5.15
CA ALA A 68 -6.38 9.25 5.28
C ALA A 68 -7.05 9.30 6.67
N SER A 69 -7.64 10.45 6.97
CA SER A 69 -8.39 10.74 8.20
C SER A 69 -9.64 11.57 7.88
N HIS A 70 -10.35 12.04 8.90
CA HIS A 70 -11.40 13.06 8.73
C HIS A 70 -10.94 14.36 8.04
N HIS A 71 -9.62 14.65 7.98
CA HIS A 71 -9.09 15.83 7.28
C HIS A 71 -9.32 15.79 5.76
N GLN A 72 -9.38 14.60 5.16
CA GLN A 72 -9.73 14.40 3.74
C GLN A 72 -11.23 14.52 3.46
N GLY A 73 -12.06 14.73 4.49
CA GLY A 73 -13.51 14.92 4.36
C GLY A 73 -14.23 13.70 3.77
N THR A 74 -15.13 13.93 2.83
CA THR A 74 -15.89 12.87 2.15
C THR A 74 -15.07 12.32 0.97
N ILE A 75 -14.67 11.05 1.04
CA ILE A 75 -13.89 10.41 -0.02
C ILE A 75 -14.83 9.65 -0.98
N GLY A 76 -14.67 9.90 -2.29
CA GLY A 76 -15.34 9.19 -3.37
C GLY A 76 -14.67 7.85 -3.68
N TRP A 77 -14.87 6.85 -2.80
CA TRP A 77 -14.15 5.58 -2.84
C TRP A 77 -14.23 4.80 -4.18
N GLU A 78 -15.31 4.94 -4.96
CA GLU A 78 -15.41 4.34 -6.29
C GLU A 78 -14.39 4.94 -7.27
N ALA A 79 -14.15 6.25 -7.21
CA ALA A 79 -13.12 6.90 -8.01
C ALA A 79 -11.71 6.49 -7.55
N VAL A 80 -11.51 6.41 -6.23
CA VAL A 80 -10.25 5.96 -5.60
C VAL A 80 -9.87 4.54 -6.05
N ALA A 81 -10.83 3.61 -6.08
CA ALA A 81 -10.63 2.25 -6.58
C ALA A 81 -10.30 2.23 -8.08
N ASN A 82 -10.98 3.05 -8.88
CA ASN A 82 -10.73 3.16 -10.33
C ASN A 82 -9.35 3.78 -10.66
N ASP A 83 -8.79 4.62 -9.76
CA ASP A 83 -7.43 5.16 -9.86
C ASP A 83 -6.33 4.14 -9.42
N GLY A 84 -6.72 2.89 -9.17
CA GLY A 84 -5.80 1.79 -8.86
C GLY A 84 -5.31 1.75 -7.42
N ILE A 85 -5.93 2.49 -6.50
CA ILE A 85 -5.73 2.32 -5.07
C ILE A 85 -6.29 0.95 -4.65
N SER A 86 -5.45 0.17 -3.98
CA SER A 86 -5.70 -1.24 -3.63
C SER A 86 -5.61 -1.51 -2.12
N PHE A 87 -5.11 -0.55 -1.34
CA PHE A 87 -5.19 -0.57 0.12
C PHE A 87 -5.35 0.84 0.70
N ALA A 88 -5.88 0.94 1.92
CA ALA A 88 -5.99 2.18 2.67
C ALA A 88 -5.65 1.98 4.15
N TYR A 89 -4.78 2.83 4.69
CA TYR A 89 -4.63 3.02 6.13
C TYR A 89 -5.51 4.19 6.59
N LEU A 90 -6.47 3.94 7.46
CA LEU A 90 -7.44 4.96 7.89
C LEU A 90 -7.24 5.29 9.36
N LYS A 91 -7.17 6.59 9.71
CA LYS A 91 -7.12 7.03 11.11
C LYS A 91 -8.36 6.48 11.81
N ALA A 92 -8.15 5.67 12.85
CA ALA A 92 -9.21 5.09 13.65
C ALA A 92 -9.34 5.81 14.98
N THR A 93 -8.20 6.05 15.65
CA THR A 93 -8.15 6.65 16.98
C THR A 93 -6.92 7.54 17.18
N GLU A 94 -7.00 8.42 18.15
CA GLU A 94 -5.91 9.24 18.67
C GLU A 94 -5.99 9.28 20.21
N GLY A 95 -4.88 8.98 20.87
CA GLY A 95 -4.86 8.86 22.33
C GLY A 95 -5.88 7.84 22.87
N ALA A 96 -6.21 7.94 24.16
CA ALA A 96 -7.17 7.04 24.80
C ALA A 96 -8.66 7.43 24.60
N THR A 97 -8.98 8.49 23.82
CA THR A 97 -10.33 9.07 23.81
C THR A 97 -10.87 9.59 22.46
N PHE A 98 -10.04 9.93 21.47
CA PHE A 98 -10.55 10.45 20.19
C PHE A 98 -10.73 9.32 19.17
N THR A 99 -11.98 9.04 18.76
CA THR A 99 -12.28 8.20 17.60
C THR A 99 -12.45 9.09 16.37
N ASP A 100 -11.81 8.75 15.25
CA ASP A 100 -11.97 9.52 14.01
C ASP A 100 -13.40 9.33 13.46
N PRO A 101 -14.16 10.41 13.22
CA PRO A 101 -15.57 10.31 12.85
C PRO A 101 -15.81 9.73 11.46
N MET A 102 -14.79 9.68 10.60
CA MET A 102 -14.89 9.14 9.24
C MET A 102 -14.46 7.66 9.16
N PHE A 103 -13.74 7.13 10.16
CA PHE A 103 -13.16 5.78 10.14
C PHE A 103 -14.16 4.69 9.71
N ALA A 104 -15.25 4.52 10.47
CA ALA A 104 -16.23 3.45 10.23
C ALA A 104 -17.03 3.63 8.93
N THR A 105 -17.06 4.83 8.35
CA THR A 105 -17.70 5.10 7.05
C THR A 105 -16.74 4.76 5.92
N ASN A 106 -15.52 5.31 5.97
CA ASN A 106 -14.47 5.09 4.98
C ASN A 106 -14.05 3.61 4.91
N ALA A 107 -13.89 2.95 6.06
CA ALA A 107 -13.47 1.55 6.12
C ALA A 107 -14.46 0.61 5.44
N ARG A 108 -15.77 0.83 5.61
CA ARG A 108 -16.81 0.04 4.92
C ARG A 108 -16.86 0.36 3.43
N GLN A 109 -16.91 1.64 3.06
CA GLN A 109 -17.02 2.04 1.65
C GLN A 109 -15.81 1.60 0.81
N ALA A 110 -14.59 1.65 1.36
CA ALA A 110 -13.40 1.14 0.71
C ALA A 110 -13.44 -0.40 0.58
N ALA A 111 -13.78 -1.11 1.65
CA ALA A 111 -13.84 -2.57 1.65
C ALA A 111 -14.93 -3.15 0.73
N ASP A 112 -16.09 -2.48 0.61
CA ASP A 112 -17.17 -2.85 -0.32
C ASP A 112 -16.74 -2.81 -1.80
N LEU A 113 -15.66 -2.07 -2.10
CA LEU A 113 -15.04 -1.96 -3.43
C LEU A 113 -13.78 -2.84 -3.59
N GLY A 114 -13.44 -3.65 -2.59
CA GLY A 114 -12.28 -4.55 -2.62
C GLY A 114 -10.94 -3.88 -2.31
N ILE A 115 -10.94 -2.64 -1.79
CA ILE A 115 -9.74 -2.01 -1.24
C ILE A 115 -9.46 -2.64 0.13
N GLU A 116 -8.23 -3.09 0.37
CA GLU A 116 -7.82 -3.67 1.66
C GLU A 116 -7.62 -2.58 2.71
N VAL A 117 -8.34 -2.66 3.83
CA VAL A 117 -8.36 -1.61 4.86
C VAL A 117 -7.69 -2.08 6.14
N ALA A 118 -6.97 -1.15 6.79
CA ALA A 118 -6.57 -1.27 8.18
C ALA A 118 -6.70 0.08 8.91
N GLY A 119 -7.00 0.02 10.21
CA GLY A 119 -6.94 1.20 11.07
C GLY A 119 -5.50 1.56 11.44
N TYR A 120 -5.22 2.86 11.56
CA TYR A 120 -4.05 3.36 12.28
C TYR A 120 -4.46 4.14 13.54
N HIS A 121 -3.57 4.12 14.53
CA HIS A 121 -3.70 4.84 15.79
C HIS A 121 -2.62 5.92 15.89
N TYR A 122 -3.03 7.17 16.14
CA TYR A 122 -2.12 8.28 16.39
C TYR A 122 -1.76 8.34 17.87
N PHE A 123 -0.49 8.07 18.19
CA PHE A 123 -0.03 7.83 19.55
C PHE A 123 0.27 9.12 20.31
N SER A 124 -0.43 9.35 21.42
CA SER A 124 -0.08 10.40 22.37
C SER A 124 1.08 9.96 23.25
N LEU A 125 2.19 10.72 23.24
CA LEU A 125 3.41 10.40 24.00
C LEU A 125 3.20 10.50 25.53
N CYS A 126 2.09 11.10 25.98
CA CYS A 126 1.80 11.34 27.40
C CYS A 126 0.55 10.61 27.92
N THR A 127 0.04 9.63 27.15
CA THR A 127 -1.06 8.75 27.57
C THR A 127 -0.54 7.32 27.70
N PRO A 128 -0.93 6.52 28.73
CA PRO A 128 -0.48 5.14 28.85
C PRO A 128 -0.82 4.31 27.60
N GLY A 129 0.16 3.58 27.07
CA GLY A 129 0.02 2.80 25.85
C GLY A 129 -1.02 1.67 25.97
N ALA A 130 -1.22 1.16 27.19
CA ALA A 130 -2.28 0.19 27.48
C ALA A 130 -3.69 0.78 27.31
N ASP A 131 -3.92 2.04 27.69
CA ASP A 131 -5.23 2.70 27.58
C ASP A 131 -5.52 3.09 26.12
N GLN A 132 -4.49 3.61 25.44
CA GLN A 132 -4.51 3.88 24.00
C GLN A 132 -4.83 2.62 23.18
N ALA A 133 -4.19 1.48 23.50
CA ALA A 133 -4.44 0.24 22.80
C ALA A 133 -5.84 -0.34 23.07
N GLN A 134 -6.34 -0.27 24.30
CA GLN A 134 -7.71 -0.69 24.64
C GLN A 134 -8.75 0.09 23.82
N HIS A 135 -8.59 1.42 23.74
CA HIS A 135 -9.44 2.26 22.92
C HIS A 135 -9.33 1.91 21.43
N PHE A 136 -8.11 1.81 20.89
CA PHE A 136 -7.90 1.47 19.48
C PHE A 136 -8.52 0.12 19.08
N VAL A 137 -8.29 -0.96 19.86
CA VAL A 137 -8.85 -2.27 19.53
C VAL A 137 -10.39 -2.27 19.56
N SER A 138 -11.00 -1.54 20.49
CA SER A 138 -12.46 -1.40 20.57
C SER A 138 -13.10 -0.63 19.40
N VAL A 139 -12.31 0.12 18.63
CA VAL A 139 -12.78 0.84 17.44
C VAL A 139 -12.55 0.03 16.16
N ILE A 140 -11.47 -0.75 16.07
CA ILE A 140 -11.16 -1.54 14.88
C ILE A 140 -11.80 -2.94 14.89
N GLU A 141 -12.33 -3.43 16.02
CA GLU A 141 -12.98 -4.75 16.07
C GLU A 141 -14.27 -4.84 15.23
N ASP A 142 -14.97 -3.71 15.07
CA ASP A 142 -16.16 -3.58 14.21
C ASP A 142 -15.83 -3.27 12.73
N ALA A 143 -14.55 -3.08 12.39
CA ALA A 143 -14.14 -2.74 11.02
C ALA A 143 -13.96 -3.99 10.13
N PRO A 144 -14.11 -3.85 8.79
CA PRO A 144 -13.72 -4.91 7.86
C PRO A 144 -12.26 -5.34 8.10
N SER A 145 -12.05 -6.65 8.29
CA SER A 145 -10.72 -7.22 8.54
C SER A 145 -10.17 -7.89 7.28
N GLY A 146 -8.94 -7.51 6.93
CA GLY A 146 -8.20 -8.04 5.79
C GLY A 146 -6.84 -8.62 6.20
N TRP A 147 -5.94 -8.77 5.24
CA TRP A 147 -4.56 -9.21 5.51
C TRP A 147 -3.62 -8.07 5.91
N LEU A 148 -4.09 -6.82 5.83
CA LEU A 148 -3.37 -5.62 6.20
C LEU A 148 -3.39 -5.45 7.74
N PRO A 149 -2.24 -5.44 8.45
CA PRO A 149 -2.24 -5.29 9.90
C PRO A 149 -2.58 -3.87 10.32
N PRO A 150 -3.13 -3.66 11.53
CA PRO A 150 -3.26 -2.33 12.12
C PRO A 150 -1.91 -1.64 12.26
N ALA A 151 -1.90 -0.31 12.26
CA ALA A 151 -0.70 0.50 12.43
C ALA A 151 -0.74 1.38 13.70
N VAL A 152 0.44 1.71 14.21
CA VAL A 152 0.65 2.84 15.12
C VAL A 152 1.45 3.91 14.38
N ASP A 153 1.05 5.15 14.56
CA ASP A 153 1.69 6.37 14.11
C ASP A 153 2.25 7.08 15.35
N VAL A 154 3.54 7.40 15.34
CA VAL A 154 4.25 8.05 16.45
C VAL A 154 5.05 9.23 15.91
N GLU A 155 4.66 10.43 16.34
CA GLU A 155 5.29 11.70 15.96
C GLU A 155 5.33 12.72 17.11
N LEU A 156 6.14 13.77 16.99
CA LEU A 156 6.28 14.82 18.02
C LEU A 156 5.17 15.87 17.98
N LEU A 157 4.62 16.12 16.79
CA LEU A 157 3.48 17.02 16.61
C LEU A 157 2.25 16.43 17.31
N GLY A 158 1.34 17.29 17.79
CA GLY A 158 0.04 16.90 18.36
C GLY A 158 0.03 16.08 19.66
N SER A 159 1.12 15.40 19.99
CA SER A 159 1.10 14.18 20.80
C SER A 159 1.42 14.39 22.28
N CYS A 160 2.32 15.34 22.62
CA CYS A 160 2.48 15.90 23.98
C CYS A 160 3.35 17.17 24.03
N SER A 161 3.02 18.14 24.89
CA SER A 161 3.86 19.36 25.13
C SER A 161 5.15 19.11 25.92
N THR A 162 5.23 18.01 26.68
CA THR A 162 6.42 17.63 27.45
C THR A 162 6.54 16.10 27.44
N PRO A 163 7.15 15.51 26.38
CA PRO A 163 7.28 14.07 26.27
C PRO A 163 8.02 13.42 27.45
N PRO A 164 7.70 12.16 27.80
CA PRO A 164 8.42 11.43 28.84
C PRO A 164 9.82 10.98 28.33
N PRO A 165 10.75 10.61 29.23
CA PRO A 165 12.06 10.11 28.84
C PRO A 165 11.97 8.89 27.91
N ARG A 166 12.89 8.81 26.93
CA ARG A 166 12.95 7.77 25.89
C ARG A 166 12.60 6.36 26.36
N GLU A 167 13.18 5.91 27.48
CA GLU A 167 12.96 4.55 27.99
C GLU A 167 11.50 4.30 28.39
N ALA A 168 10.87 5.26 29.08
CA ALA A 168 9.47 5.18 29.46
C ALA A 168 8.57 5.22 28.22
N LEU A 169 8.85 6.12 27.28
CA LEU A 169 8.07 6.24 26.04
C LEU A 169 8.09 4.96 25.21
N LEU A 170 9.27 4.36 25.03
CA LEU A 170 9.41 3.09 24.31
C LEU A 170 8.74 1.92 25.04
N ALA A 171 8.66 1.95 26.37
CA ALA A 171 7.91 0.96 27.13
C ALA A 171 6.39 1.09 26.89
N GLU A 172 5.85 2.31 26.83
CA GLU A 172 4.44 2.54 26.50
C GLU A 172 4.11 2.14 25.04
N ILE A 173 4.97 2.47 24.08
CA ILE A 173 4.79 2.05 22.67
C ILE A 173 4.85 0.52 22.54
N LYS A 174 5.82 -0.15 23.20
CA LYS A 174 5.88 -1.63 23.23
C LYS A 174 4.64 -2.24 23.88
N THR A 175 4.15 -1.65 24.98
CA THR A 175 2.91 -2.07 25.66
C THR A 175 1.70 -1.98 24.72
N PHE A 176 1.57 -0.87 23.97
CA PHE A 176 0.52 -0.71 22.97
C PHE A 176 0.59 -1.81 21.90
N LEU A 177 1.77 -2.00 21.31
CA LEU A 177 1.99 -2.97 20.23
C LEU A 177 1.68 -4.40 20.66
N GLU A 178 2.05 -4.79 21.87
CA GLU A 178 1.75 -6.11 22.45
C GLU A 178 0.25 -6.34 22.70
N VAL A 179 -0.49 -5.30 23.11
CA VAL A 179 -1.95 -5.40 23.28
C VAL A 179 -2.64 -5.57 21.93
N VAL A 180 -2.25 -4.79 20.91
CA VAL A 180 -2.83 -4.88 19.57
C VAL A 180 -2.48 -6.20 18.88
N GLU A 181 -1.23 -6.68 18.96
CA GLU A 181 -0.84 -7.99 18.39
C GLU A 181 -1.60 -9.15 19.06
N ARG A 182 -1.82 -9.06 20.38
CA ARG A 182 -2.57 -10.07 21.15
C ARG A 182 -4.06 -10.09 20.83
N HIS A 183 -4.68 -8.92 20.62
CA HIS A 183 -6.10 -8.82 20.30
C HIS A 183 -6.38 -9.23 18.84
N THR A 184 -5.62 -8.70 17.88
CA THR A 184 -5.88 -8.89 16.45
C THR A 184 -5.26 -10.17 15.87
N GLY A 185 -4.28 -10.77 16.56
CA GLY A 185 -3.45 -11.84 16.01
C GLY A 185 -2.51 -11.38 14.88
N GLN A 186 -2.49 -10.09 14.55
CA GLN A 186 -1.65 -9.51 13.51
C GLN A 186 -0.56 -8.65 14.12
N ARG A 187 0.69 -8.87 13.72
CA ARG A 187 1.80 -8.01 14.12
C ARG A 187 1.62 -6.60 13.55
N PRO A 188 1.50 -5.56 14.39
CA PRO A 188 1.24 -4.21 13.91
C PRO A 188 2.38 -3.66 13.04
N VAL A 189 2.02 -2.66 12.25
CA VAL A 189 2.96 -1.80 11.53
C VAL A 189 3.28 -0.59 12.41
N VAL A 190 4.53 -0.16 12.41
CA VAL A 190 5.00 1.03 13.12
C VAL A 190 5.41 2.08 12.08
N TYR A 191 4.69 3.19 12.05
CA TYR A 191 5.12 4.43 11.43
C TYR A 191 5.81 5.29 12.48
N LEU A 192 6.94 5.89 12.12
CA LEU A 192 7.70 6.83 12.96
C LEU A 192 7.99 8.05 12.10
N PHE A 193 7.53 9.23 12.52
CA PHE A 193 7.85 10.46 11.80
C PHE A 193 9.37 10.76 11.92
N PRO A 194 10.02 11.34 10.90
CA PRO A 194 11.47 11.58 10.92
C PRO A 194 11.99 12.37 12.14
N ASP A 195 11.24 13.35 12.65
CA ASP A 195 11.63 14.14 13.84
C ASP A 195 11.65 13.30 15.13
N PHE A 196 10.65 12.43 15.29
CA PHE A 196 10.56 11.48 16.38
C PHE A 196 11.69 10.45 16.34
N GLU A 197 12.04 9.94 15.15
CA GLU A 197 13.16 9.01 15.01
C GLU A 197 14.52 9.70 15.24
N GLU A 198 14.68 10.98 14.88
CA GLU A 198 15.88 11.77 15.19
C GLU A 198 16.05 11.98 16.70
N GLU A 199 14.97 12.34 17.42
CA GLU A 199 15.02 12.57 18.88
C GLU A 199 15.10 11.28 19.70
N TYR A 200 14.35 10.23 19.32
CA TYR A 200 14.18 9.02 20.12
C TYR A 200 14.91 7.78 19.60
N GLY A 201 15.32 7.70 18.33
CA GLY A 201 15.99 6.52 17.76
C GLY A 201 15.26 5.21 18.10
N ALA A 202 13.97 5.17 17.81
CA ALA A 202 13.04 4.12 18.21
C ALA A 202 13.05 2.91 17.28
N ALA A 203 13.34 3.09 15.99
CA ALA A 203 13.18 2.03 14.99
C ALA A 203 14.10 0.81 15.23
N ALA A 204 15.27 1.01 15.84
CA ALA A 204 16.17 -0.08 16.23
C ALA A 204 15.56 -0.96 17.34
N GLU A 205 14.93 -0.34 18.33
CA GLU A 205 14.23 -0.98 19.45
C GLU A 205 12.93 -1.66 19.03
N LEU A 206 12.34 -1.20 17.93
CA LEU A 206 11.09 -1.71 17.34
C LEU A 206 11.33 -2.55 16.08
N SER A 207 12.58 -2.95 15.81
CA SER A 207 12.99 -3.72 14.63
C SER A 207 12.32 -5.11 14.49
N GLY A 208 11.68 -5.61 15.55
CA GLY A 208 10.82 -6.79 15.52
C GLY A 208 9.45 -6.57 14.84
N TYR A 209 9.07 -5.32 14.57
CA TYR A 209 7.80 -4.91 13.96
C TYR A 209 7.97 -4.46 12.51
N ARG A 210 6.89 -4.54 11.73
CA ARG A 210 6.86 -4.08 10.34
C ARG A 210 6.99 -2.55 10.31
N GLN A 211 7.92 -2.03 9.53
CA GLN A 211 8.18 -0.58 9.48
C GLN A 211 7.41 0.08 8.34
N TRP A 212 6.71 1.16 8.62
CA TRP A 212 6.19 2.09 7.63
C TRP A 212 7.14 3.28 7.58
N VAL A 213 7.80 3.47 6.43
CA VAL A 213 8.85 4.47 6.28
C VAL A 213 8.34 5.60 5.38
N ARG A 214 8.39 6.84 5.89
CA ARG A 214 8.21 8.04 5.07
C ARG A 214 9.55 8.44 4.45
N ASP A 215 9.59 8.49 3.12
CA ASP A 215 10.73 8.98 2.35
C ASP A 215 10.19 9.63 1.09
N LEU A 216 10.28 10.96 1.01
CA LEU A 216 9.69 11.74 -0.08
C LEU A 216 10.71 12.04 -1.19
N ASP A 217 12.00 11.85 -0.91
CA ASP A 217 13.09 12.10 -1.86
C ASP A 217 13.36 10.87 -2.74
N GLY A 218 13.03 9.67 -2.26
CA GLY A 218 13.17 8.45 -3.05
C GLY A 218 12.64 7.19 -2.39
N ARG A 219 12.97 6.05 -3.00
CA ARG A 219 12.69 4.73 -2.42
C ARG A 219 13.61 4.53 -1.20
N PRO A 220 13.09 4.19 -0.01
CA PRO A 220 13.94 4.01 1.16
C PRO A 220 14.97 2.89 0.95
N GLU A 221 16.21 3.15 1.38
CA GLU A 221 17.34 2.22 1.30
C GLU A 221 17.29 1.11 2.37
N ARG A 222 16.63 1.39 3.51
CA ARG A 222 16.41 0.43 4.61
C ARG A 222 15.27 -0.54 4.30
N ASP A 223 15.15 -1.62 5.07
CA ASP A 223 13.98 -2.49 5.01
C ASP A 223 12.70 -1.75 5.44
N TRP A 224 11.62 -1.96 4.68
CA TRP A 224 10.30 -1.38 4.91
C TRP A 224 9.19 -2.37 4.53
N TRP A 225 8.03 -2.21 5.17
CA TRP A 225 6.78 -2.91 4.86
C TRP A 225 5.89 -2.01 3.99
N VAL A 226 5.60 -0.79 4.45
CA VAL A 226 4.96 0.27 3.66
C VAL A 226 5.95 1.41 3.48
N TRP A 227 5.90 2.06 2.32
CA TRP A 227 6.63 3.28 2.02
C TRP A 227 5.63 4.41 1.71
N GLN A 228 5.61 5.47 2.51
CA GLN A 228 4.90 6.71 2.16
C GLN A 228 5.79 7.53 1.22
N GLN A 229 5.35 7.68 -0.03
CA GLN A 229 6.12 8.25 -1.13
C GLN A 229 5.87 9.76 -1.31
N THR A 230 4.68 10.24 -0.93
CA THR A 230 4.31 11.66 -1.00
C THR A 230 3.18 11.95 -0.03
N ASP A 231 3.19 13.14 0.57
CA ASP A 231 2.14 13.76 1.39
C ASP A 231 1.32 14.81 0.59
N SER A 232 1.53 14.85 -0.72
CA SER A 232 0.89 15.79 -1.66
C SER A 232 0.43 15.08 -2.94
N GLY A 233 0.02 13.82 -2.80
CA GLY A 233 -0.58 13.05 -3.89
C GLY A 233 -1.91 13.63 -4.34
N SER A 234 -2.25 13.37 -5.60
CA SER A 234 -3.58 13.62 -6.18
C SER A 234 -4.15 12.27 -6.57
N VAL A 235 -5.29 11.90 -6.00
CA VAL A 235 -6.00 10.64 -6.25
C VAL A 235 -7.45 10.97 -6.55
N ASP A 236 -8.00 10.39 -7.61
CA ASP A 236 -9.38 10.65 -8.02
C ASP A 236 -10.36 10.28 -6.89
N GLY A 237 -11.24 11.21 -6.52
CA GLY A 237 -12.19 11.04 -5.41
C GLY A 237 -11.72 11.54 -4.04
N VAL A 238 -10.49 12.06 -3.90
CA VAL A 238 -10.05 12.80 -2.70
C VAL A 238 -9.93 14.29 -3.03
N ASP A 239 -10.58 15.14 -2.23
CA ASP A 239 -10.48 16.60 -2.38
C ASP A 239 -9.18 17.12 -1.75
N GLY A 240 -8.21 17.51 -2.59
CA GLY A 240 -6.94 18.08 -2.14
C GLY A 240 -5.81 17.06 -2.02
N PRO A 241 -4.73 17.39 -1.28
CA PRO A 241 -3.59 16.47 -1.12
C PRO A 241 -3.94 15.26 -0.26
N VAL A 242 -3.41 14.10 -0.65
CA VAL A 242 -3.50 12.85 0.10
C VAL A 242 -2.17 12.12 0.11
N ASP A 243 -1.93 11.40 1.20
CA ASP A 243 -0.70 10.65 1.42
C ASP A 243 -0.75 9.35 0.63
N VAL A 244 0.25 9.12 -0.24
CA VAL A 244 0.29 7.98 -1.18
C VAL A 244 1.39 7.01 -0.79
N ASN A 245 1.00 5.74 -0.74
CA ASN A 245 1.77 4.66 -0.14
C ASN A 245 2.01 3.50 -1.11
N ILE A 246 3.16 2.83 -0.96
CA ILE A 246 3.52 1.62 -1.70
C ILE A 246 3.73 0.47 -0.72
N LEU A 247 3.24 -0.70 -1.09
CA LEU A 247 3.48 -1.98 -0.41
C LEU A 247 3.85 -3.06 -1.44
N PHE A 248 4.74 -3.99 -1.08
CA PHE A 248 5.03 -5.18 -1.89
C PHE A 248 4.57 -6.46 -1.17
N ARG A 249 3.58 -7.14 -1.73
CA ARG A 249 3.05 -8.41 -1.19
C ARG A 249 3.55 -9.58 -2.02
N ARG A 250 3.87 -10.70 -1.37
CA ARG A 250 4.10 -11.98 -2.05
C ARG A 250 2.77 -12.67 -2.25
N GLU A 251 2.37 -12.85 -3.51
CA GLU A 251 1.08 -13.46 -3.84
C GLU A 251 1.28 -14.83 -4.51
N VAL A 252 0.31 -15.72 -4.33
CA VAL A 252 0.25 -16.97 -5.08
C VAL A 252 -0.53 -16.69 -6.36
N VAL A 253 0.15 -16.16 -7.37
CA VAL A 253 -0.42 -15.97 -8.69
C VAL A 253 -0.69 -17.36 -9.29
N ALA A 254 -1.97 -17.75 -9.32
CA ALA A 254 -2.42 -18.87 -10.13
C ALA A 254 -2.27 -18.47 -11.61
N ARG A 255 -1.61 -19.34 -12.40
CA ARG A 255 -1.45 -19.21 -13.85
C ARG A 255 -2.26 -20.30 -14.54
#